data_AF-A0A970I003-F1
#
_entry.id   AF-A0A970I003-F1
#
_cell.length_a   1.000
_cell.length_b   1.000
_cell.length_c   1.000
_cell.angle_alpha   90.00
_cell.angle_beta   90.00
_cell.angle_gamma   90.00
#
_symmetry.space_group_name_H-M   'P 1'
#
loop_
_entity.id
_entity.type
_entity.pdbx_description
1 polymer ?
#
loop_
_entity_poly.entity_id
_entity_poly.type
_entity_poly.pdbx_seq_one_letter_code
_entity_poly.pdbx_strand_id
1 'polypeptide(L)'
;MTMNTGNKAVISLVLFLFAGLIFSSCINTKSSYSDPDEDRLMVTRRYAGDYIEYRNTDPDDFTGYDLIWISTSQDSTYGKISAFGKSCDFVSGDRLFLRREYYSPGGISGYWIYIIENDSTVSYKLTEVQHDRGVPVRSWF
;
A
#
# COMPACT_ATOMS: atom_id res chain seq x y z
N MET A 1 30.02 -5.45 -53.08
CA MET A 1 30.40 -6.47 -52.08
C MET A 1 29.14 -7.24 -51.71
N THR A 2 28.90 -8.37 -52.38
CA THR A 2 27.66 -9.16 -52.26
C THR A 2 27.76 -10.08 -51.04
N MET A 3 27.00 -9.77 -49.98
CA MET A 3 26.91 -10.62 -48.78
C MET A 3 26.26 -11.96 -49.13
N ASN A 4 27.00 -13.03 -48.87
CA ASN A 4 26.64 -14.42 -49.10
C ASN A 4 25.37 -14.81 -48.30
N THR A 5 24.46 -15.56 -48.92
CA THR A 5 23.12 -15.87 -48.40
C THR A 5 23.14 -16.60 -47.05
N GLY A 6 24.21 -17.36 -46.76
CA GLY A 6 24.42 -18.00 -45.45
C GLY A 6 24.61 -17.02 -44.29
N ASN A 7 25.25 -15.87 -44.53
CA ASN A 7 25.48 -14.87 -43.47
C ASN A 7 24.19 -14.14 -43.07
N LYS A 8 23.21 -14.04 -43.98
CA LYS A 8 21.90 -13.44 -43.70
C LYS A 8 21.08 -14.29 -42.72
N ALA A 9 21.15 -15.62 -42.86
CA ALA A 9 20.45 -16.55 -41.97
C ALA A 9 21.04 -16.52 -40.55
N VAL A 10 22.36 -16.46 -40.42
CA VAL A 10 23.04 -16.38 -39.12
C VAL A 10 22.76 -15.04 -38.42
N ILE A 11 22.83 -13.93 -39.16
CA ILE A 11 22.52 -12.59 -38.61
C ILE A 11 21.05 -12.49 -38.19
N SER A 12 20.13 -13.05 -38.98
CA SER A 12 18.70 -13.10 -38.63
C SER A 12 18.45 -13.95 -37.38
N LEU A 13 19.12 -15.09 -37.24
CA LEU A 13 18.98 -15.97 -36.08
C LEU A 13 19.51 -15.32 -34.80
N VAL A 14 20.62 -14.58 -34.89
CA VAL A 14 21.20 -13.81 -33.77
C VAL A 14 20.28 -12.67 -33.35
N LEU A 15 19.67 -11.96 -34.31
CA LEU A 15 18.70 -10.90 -34.02
C LEU A 15 17.43 -11.42 -33.34
N PHE A 16 16.93 -12.59 -33.73
CA PHE A 16 15.78 -13.22 -33.06
C PHE A 16 16.11 -13.68 -31.63
N LEU A 17 17.31 -14.21 -31.38
CA LEU A 17 17.76 -14.59 -30.04
C LEU A 17 17.93 -13.38 -29.11
N PHE A 18 18.42 -12.25 -29.64
CA PHE A 18 18.52 -11.01 -28.88
C PHE A 18 17.14 -10.43 -28.53
N ALA A 19 16.18 -10.49 -29.46
CA ALA A 19 14.81 -10.02 -29.21
C ALA A 19 14.11 -10.82 -28.10
N GLY A 20 14.34 -12.14 -28.02
CA GLY A 20 13.76 -12.99 -26.97
C GLY A 20 14.23 -12.69 -25.54
N LEU A 21 15.44 -12.12 -25.38
CA LEU A 21 16.00 -11.77 -24.06
C LEU A 21 15.42 -10.49 -23.47
N ILE A 22 14.84 -9.60 -24.30
CA ILE A 22 14.32 -8.29 -23.84
C ILE A 22 12.89 -8.42 -23.28
N PHE A 23 12.15 -9.48 -23.64
CA PHE A 23 10.75 -9.65 -23.22
C PHE A 23 10.56 -10.44 -21.91
N SER A 24 11.63 -10.97 -21.28
CA SER A 24 11.48 -11.75 -20.04
C SER A 24 11.52 -10.91 -18.76
N SER A 25 11.76 -9.60 -18.84
CA SER A 25 11.92 -8.75 -17.64
C SER A 25 10.62 -8.28 -16.99
N CYS A 26 9.44 -8.72 -17.45
CA CYS A 26 8.17 -8.48 -16.78
C CYS A 26 7.76 -9.66 -15.90
N ILE A 27 8.66 -10.13 -15.03
CA ILE A 27 8.24 -10.92 -13.87
C ILE A 27 7.54 -9.96 -12.93
N ASN A 28 6.21 -10.09 -12.84
CA ASN A 28 5.44 -9.59 -11.71
C ASN A 28 6.02 -10.24 -10.46
N THR A 29 6.85 -9.51 -9.73
CA THR A 29 7.19 -9.83 -8.35
C THR A 29 5.89 -9.82 -7.56
N LYS A 30 5.23 -10.98 -7.47
CA LYS A 30 4.32 -11.25 -6.35
C LYS A 30 5.17 -10.97 -5.12
N SER A 31 4.82 -9.92 -4.38
CA SER A 31 5.58 -9.53 -3.20
C SER A 31 5.53 -10.70 -2.23
N SER A 32 6.59 -11.49 -2.20
CA SER A 32 6.81 -12.42 -1.10
C SER A 32 6.82 -11.58 0.15
N TYR A 33 5.88 -11.89 1.02
CA TYR A 33 5.61 -11.24 2.29
C TYR A 33 6.79 -11.51 3.22
N SER A 34 7.91 -10.80 3.01
CA SER A 34 9.01 -10.76 3.96
C SER A 34 8.59 -9.83 5.08
N ASP A 35 8.58 -10.35 6.30
CA ASP A 35 8.49 -9.57 7.52
C ASP A 35 9.45 -8.36 7.41
N PRO A 36 8.96 -7.11 7.47
CA PRO A 36 9.81 -5.96 7.25
C PRO A 36 10.87 -5.91 8.36
N ASP A 37 12.12 -6.11 7.97
CA ASP A 37 13.33 -6.09 8.80
C ASP A 37 13.32 -4.86 9.73
N GLU A 38 12.98 -5.09 11.01
CA GLU A 38 12.58 -4.07 12.01
C GLU A 38 13.70 -3.08 12.42
N ASP A 39 14.94 -3.31 11.96
CA ASP A 39 16.16 -2.60 12.39
C ASP A 39 16.63 -1.46 11.44
N ARG A 40 15.88 -1.13 10.39
CA ARG A 40 16.21 0.04 9.53
C ARG A 40 15.59 1.31 10.07
N LEU A 41 16.11 2.49 9.68
CA LEU A 41 15.48 3.79 9.95
C LEU A 41 14.05 3.76 9.38
N MET A 42 13.11 3.34 10.22
CA MET A 42 11.80 2.86 9.84
C MET A 42 10.93 4.07 9.56
N VAL A 43 10.46 4.23 8.31
CA VAL A 43 9.50 5.28 7.98
C VAL A 43 8.29 5.08 8.90
N THR A 44 8.06 6.01 9.82
CA THR A 44 6.97 5.95 10.79
C THR A 44 5.73 6.69 10.30
N ARG A 45 5.88 7.61 9.35
CA ARG A 45 4.80 8.43 8.76
C ARG A 45 4.93 8.49 7.25
N ARG A 46 3.87 8.18 6.51
CA ARG A 46 3.81 8.20 5.03
C ARG A 46 2.63 9.04 4.56
N TYR A 47 2.84 9.84 3.53
CA TYR A 47 1.75 10.59 2.89
C TYR A 47 0.75 9.63 2.23
N ALA A 48 -0.54 9.82 2.54
CA ALA A 48 -1.63 8.94 2.13
C ALA A 48 -2.57 9.60 1.11
N GLY A 49 -2.23 10.79 0.60
CA GLY A 49 -3.08 11.56 -0.30
C GLY A 49 -3.90 12.63 0.41
N ASP A 50 -4.63 13.39 -0.40
CA ASP A 50 -5.57 14.41 0.06
C ASP A 50 -6.93 13.75 0.29
N TYR A 51 -7.58 14.11 1.40
CA TYR A 51 -8.89 13.61 1.75
C TYR A 51 -9.95 14.08 0.75
N ILE A 52 -10.78 13.14 0.29
CA ILE A 52 -11.87 13.40 -0.67
C ILE A 52 -13.22 13.28 0.06
N GLU A 53 -13.54 12.09 0.54
CA GLU A 53 -14.82 11.77 1.18
C GLU A 53 -14.66 10.57 2.12
N TYR A 54 -15.70 10.31 2.92
CA TYR A 54 -15.81 9.07 3.67
C TYR A 54 -17.18 8.43 3.51
N ARG A 55 -17.24 7.13 3.77
CA ARG A 55 -18.50 6.39 3.95
C ARG A 55 -18.48 5.74 5.31
N ASN A 56 -19.61 5.77 5.99
CA ASN A 56 -19.82 4.98 7.20
C ASN A 56 -20.46 3.65 6.82
N THR A 57 -20.01 2.58 7.44
CA THR A 57 -20.73 1.30 7.45
C THR A 57 -21.42 1.22 8.80
N ASP A 58 -22.75 1.13 8.78
CA ASP A 58 -23.49 0.82 10.00
C ASP A 58 -22.86 -0.42 10.66
N PRO A 59 -22.72 -0.45 11.99
CA PRO A 59 -22.03 -1.53 12.68
C PRO A 59 -22.73 -2.83 12.34
N ASP A 60 -22.04 -3.69 11.59
CA ASP A 60 -22.52 -5.04 11.32
C ASP A 60 -22.55 -5.76 12.68
N ASP A 61 -23.68 -6.42 12.98
CA ASP A 61 -24.06 -6.94 14.31
C ASP A 61 -22.99 -7.85 14.97
N PHE A 62 -21.98 -8.27 14.20
CA PHE A 62 -20.90 -9.16 14.61
C PHE A 62 -19.72 -8.51 15.34
N THR A 63 -19.45 -7.21 15.16
CA THR A 63 -18.26 -6.57 15.78
C THR A 63 -18.59 -5.44 16.74
N GLY A 64 -19.74 -4.78 16.56
CA GLY A 64 -20.17 -3.65 17.39
C GLY A 64 -19.30 -2.40 17.27
N TYR A 65 -18.38 -2.35 16.29
CA TYR A 65 -17.54 -1.18 16.03
C TYR A 65 -18.01 -0.46 14.77
N ASP A 66 -18.12 0.86 14.87
CA ASP A 66 -18.37 1.71 13.71
C ASP A 66 -17.10 1.82 12.86
N LEU A 67 -17.25 1.62 11.54
CA LEU A 67 -16.16 1.65 10.58
C LEU A 67 -16.40 2.76 9.56
N ILE A 68 -15.37 3.58 9.36
CA ILE A 68 -15.31 4.56 8.28
C ILE A 68 -14.36 4.09 7.18
N TRP A 69 -14.80 4.27 5.93
CA TRP A 69 -13.98 4.08 4.74
C TRP A 69 -13.63 5.43 4.18
N ILE A 70 -12.35 5.73 4.15
CA ILE A 70 -11.80 7.02 3.80
C ILE A 70 -11.23 6.91 2.39
N SER A 71 -11.71 7.79 1.51
CA SER A 71 -11.23 7.92 0.14
C SER A 71 -10.28 9.11 0.03
N THR A 72 -9.20 8.89 -0.70
CA THR A 72 -8.06 9.80 -0.84
C THR A 72 -7.64 9.95 -2.29
N SER A 73 -6.85 10.98 -2.59
CA SER A 73 -6.20 11.12 -3.91
C SER A 73 -5.21 10.00 -4.25
N GLN A 74 -4.90 9.11 -3.31
CA GLN A 74 -3.99 7.97 -3.47
C GLN A 74 -4.69 6.61 -3.33
N ASP A 75 -6.00 6.53 -3.59
CA ASP A 75 -6.75 5.27 -3.61
C ASP A 75 -6.20 4.28 -4.66
N SER A 76 -5.47 4.72 -5.69
CA SER A 76 -4.76 3.78 -6.60
C SER A 76 -3.63 3.02 -5.90
N THR A 77 -3.03 3.63 -4.88
CA THR A 77 -1.84 3.14 -4.16
C THR A 77 -2.25 2.35 -2.91
N TYR A 78 -3.11 2.95 -2.08
CA TYR A 78 -3.53 2.39 -0.79
C TYR A 78 -4.95 1.80 -0.82
N GLY A 79 -5.72 2.10 -1.88
CA GLY A 79 -7.17 1.94 -1.95
C GLY A 79 -7.89 2.55 -0.76
N LYS A 80 -9.12 2.09 -0.55
CA LYS A 80 -9.98 2.65 0.50
C LYS A 80 -9.43 2.28 1.87
N ILE A 81 -9.12 3.30 2.64
CA ILE A 81 -8.54 3.17 3.98
C ILE A 81 -9.67 2.93 4.97
N SER A 82 -9.64 1.81 5.67
CA SER A 82 -10.61 1.50 6.73
C SER A 82 -10.07 1.90 8.09
N ALA A 83 -10.88 2.63 8.86
CA ALA A 83 -10.55 3.05 10.21
C ALA A 83 -11.75 2.89 11.16
N PHE A 84 -11.46 2.77 12.45
CA PHE A 84 -12.48 2.75 13.49
C PHE A 84 -12.99 4.17 13.76
N GLY A 85 -14.30 4.37 13.71
CA GLY A 85 -14.93 5.67 13.97
C GLY A 85 -16.41 5.71 13.59
N LYS A 86 -17.18 6.56 14.28
CA LYS A 86 -18.60 6.82 13.98
C LYS A 86 -18.81 7.88 12.90
N SER A 87 -17.86 8.79 12.81
CA SER A 87 -17.83 9.90 11.87
C SER A 87 -16.39 10.11 11.42
N CYS A 88 -16.24 10.85 10.34
CA CYS A 88 -14.94 11.31 9.88
C CYS A 88 -14.92 12.83 9.93
N ASP A 89 -14.00 13.37 10.73
CA ASP A 89 -13.86 14.80 10.97
C ASP A 89 -12.77 15.42 10.08
N PHE A 90 -12.24 14.65 9.12
CA PHE A 90 -11.39 15.18 8.06
C PHE A 90 -12.17 16.10 7.14
N VAL A 91 -11.51 17.16 6.68
CA VAL A 91 -12.10 18.17 5.79
C VAL A 91 -11.55 17.99 4.38
N SER A 92 -12.41 18.10 3.36
CA SER A 92 -12.01 17.91 1.95
C SER A 92 -10.79 18.78 1.60
N GLY A 93 -9.74 18.15 1.07
CA GLY A 93 -8.44 18.77 0.82
C GLY A 93 -7.42 18.65 1.96
N ASP A 94 -7.78 18.06 3.10
CA ASP A 94 -6.81 17.74 4.17
C ASP A 94 -5.75 16.76 3.65
N ARG A 95 -4.48 17.05 3.93
CA ARG A 95 -3.39 16.11 3.69
C ARG A 95 -3.41 15.02 4.75
N LEU A 96 -3.57 13.77 4.31
CA LEU A 96 -3.60 12.62 5.21
C LEU A 96 -2.28 11.88 5.22
N PHE A 97 -1.97 11.28 6.37
CA PHE A 97 -0.76 10.54 6.63
C PHE A 97 -1.06 9.24 7.36
N LEU A 98 -0.49 8.15 6.87
CA LEU A 98 -0.43 6.87 7.57
C LEU A 98 0.72 6.93 8.57
N ARG A 99 0.45 6.66 9.84
CA ARG A 99 1.46 6.57 10.90
C ARG A 99 1.45 5.20 11.56
N ARG A 100 2.62 4.65 11.84
CA ARG A 100 2.78 3.50 12.73
C ARG A 100 3.41 3.92 14.05
N GLU A 101 2.94 3.33 15.14
CA GLU A 101 3.41 3.60 16.49
C GLU A 101 3.59 2.29 17.25
N TYR A 102 4.71 2.15 17.97
CA TYR A 102 4.97 0.96 18.78
C TYR A 102 4.34 1.18 20.15
N TYR A 103 3.31 0.41 20.47
CA TYR A 103 2.61 0.47 21.74
C TYR A 103 3.06 -0.68 22.65
N SER A 104 3.74 -0.36 23.75
CA SER A 104 4.24 -1.35 24.74
C SER A 104 3.67 -1.07 26.12
N PRO A 105 2.47 -1.59 26.44
CA PRO A 105 1.88 -1.40 27.75
C PRO A 105 2.69 -2.22 28.78
N GLY A 106 3.32 -1.54 29.74
CA GLY A 106 4.07 -2.19 30.81
C GLY A 106 5.47 -2.69 30.43
N GLY A 107 5.99 -2.37 29.24
CA GLY A 107 7.42 -2.48 28.90
C GLY A 107 7.98 -3.88 28.63
N ILE A 108 7.16 -4.93 28.75
CA ILE A 108 7.60 -6.34 28.55
C ILE A 108 7.32 -6.81 27.11
N SER A 109 6.23 -6.36 26.51
CA SER A 109 5.85 -6.71 25.15
C SER A 109 5.04 -5.57 24.53
N GLY A 110 5.34 -5.21 23.29
CA GLY A 110 4.56 -4.25 22.53
C GLY A 110 4.08 -4.79 21.20
N TYR A 111 3.21 -4.01 20.57
CA TYR A 111 2.67 -4.27 19.23
C TYR A 111 2.58 -2.96 18.45
N TRP A 112 2.63 -3.07 17.13
CA TRP A 112 2.45 -1.92 16.24
C TRP A 112 0.97 -1.57 16.10
N ILE A 113 0.65 -0.30 16.28
CA ILE A 113 -0.64 0.27 15.90
C ILE A 113 -0.47 1.15 14.66
N TYR A 114 -1.50 1.18 13.83
CA TYR A 114 -1.52 1.96 12.60
C TYR A 114 -2.66 2.98 12.66
N ILE A 115 -2.37 4.20 12.23
CA ILE A 115 -3.21 5.38 12.40
C ILE A 115 -3.25 6.13 11.07
N ILE A 116 -4.41 6.69 10.72
CA ILE A 116 -4.54 7.72 9.70
C ILE A 116 -4.77 9.06 10.40
N GLU A 117 -4.02 10.08 10.04
CA GLU A 117 -4.07 11.41 10.66
C GLU A 117 -3.95 12.50 9.60
N ASN A 118 -4.42 13.70 9.92
CA ASN A 118 -4.08 14.90 9.14
C ASN A 118 -2.93 15.68 9.82
N ASP A 119 -2.58 16.85 9.30
CA ASP A 119 -1.62 17.76 9.96
C ASP A 119 -2.22 18.50 11.17
N SER A 120 -3.53 18.34 11.41
CA SER A 120 -4.23 18.86 12.59
C SER A 120 -4.26 17.79 13.70
N THR A 121 -5.23 17.86 14.62
CA THR A 121 -5.38 16.92 15.74
C THR A 121 -6.28 15.72 15.43
N VAL A 122 -6.77 15.58 14.18
CA VAL A 122 -7.71 14.51 13.83
C VAL A 122 -6.94 13.25 13.46
N SER A 123 -7.27 12.14 14.13
CA SER A 123 -6.65 10.84 13.85
C SER A 123 -7.60 9.70 14.16
N TYR A 124 -7.48 8.62 13.40
CA TYR A 124 -8.26 7.40 13.57
C TYR A 124 -7.37 6.18 13.52
N LYS A 125 -7.65 5.18 14.36
CA LYS A 125 -6.97 3.88 14.32
C LYS A 125 -7.43 3.11 13.09
N LEU A 126 -6.49 2.59 12.32
CA LEU A 126 -6.76 1.76 11.15
C LEU A 126 -7.22 0.36 11.57
N THR A 127 -8.06 -0.26 10.74
CA THR A 127 -8.30 -1.70 10.81
C THR A 127 -7.05 -2.46 10.38
N GLU A 128 -6.96 -3.75 10.69
CA GLU A 128 -5.77 -4.55 10.34
C GLU A 128 -5.61 -4.75 8.83
N VAL A 129 -6.72 -4.70 8.09
CA VAL A 129 -6.79 -4.93 6.66
C VAL A 129 -7.50 -3.79 5.92
N GLN A 130 -7.11 -3.60 4.67
CA GLN A 130 -7.76 -2.73 3.71
C GLN A 130 -9.21 -3.17 3.44
N HIS A 131 -10.08 -2.19 3.23
CA HIS A 131 -11.40 -2.42 2.66
C HIS A 131 -11.29 -3.09 1.27
N ASP A 132 -12.15 -4.06 0.97
CA ASP A 132 -12.23 -4.84 -0.30
C ASP A 132 -11.14 -5.89 -0.57
N ARG A 133 -9.85 -5.58 -0.38
CA ARG A 133 -8.77 -6.46 -0.88
C ARG A 133 -8.11 -7.35 0.17
N GLY A 134 -8.43 -7.16 1.45
CA GLY A 134 -7.81 -7.92 2.54
C GLY A 134 -6.30 -7.71 2.69
N VAL A 135 -5.77 -6.62 2.12
CA VAL A 135 -4.34 -6.29 2.19
C VAL A 135 -4.01 -5.78 3.59
N PRO A 136 -3.04 -6.37 4.30
CA PRO A 136 -2.72 -5.92 5.66
C PRO A 136 -2.08 -4.53 5.65
N VAL A 137 -2.53 -3.66 6.54
CA VAL A 137 -2.07 -2.26 6.64
C VAL A 137 -0.56 -2.16 6.86
N ARG A 138 0.04 -3.14 7.57
CA ARG A 138 1.48 -3.21 7.79
C ARG A 138 2.31 -3.23 6.50
N SER A 139 1.76 -3.72 5.39
CA SER A 139 2.45 -3.78 4.11
C SER A 139 2.63 -2.43 3.43
N TRP A 140 1.99 -1.37 3.95
CA TRP A 140 2.15 -0.02 3.44
C TRP A 140 3.38 0.69 4.01
N PHE A 141 4.14 0.06 4.90
CA PHE A 141 5.35 0.60 5.53
C PHE A 141 6.58 -0.21 5.13
#